data_AF-A0A8K0TAZ8-F1
#
_entry.id   AF-A0A8K0TAZ8-F1
#
_cell.length_a   1.000
_cell.length_b   1.000
_cell.length_c   1.000
_cell.angle_alpha   90.00
_cell.angle_beta   90.00
_cell.angle_gamma   90.00
#
_symmetry.space_group_name_H-M   'P 1'
#
loop_
_entity.id
_entity.type
_entity.pdbx_description
1 polymer ?
#
loop_
_entity_poly.entity_id
_entity_poly.type
_entity_poly.pdbx_seq_one_letter_code
_entity_poly.pdbx_strand_id
1 'polypeptide(L)' 'MTDYSIYTDLNSKSPSIRLLTLQPSADGNPTIRCSLAPVELDRNPAFEALSYC' A
#
# COMPACT_ATOMS: atom_id res chain seq x y z
N MET A 1 -12.22 12.78 15.62
CA MET A 1 -10.79 13.16 15.54
C MET A 1 -10.38 12.90 14.10
N THR A 2 -10.33 13.95 13.29
CA THR A 2 -10.15 13.82 11.83
C THR A 2 -8.66 13.69 11.58
N ASP A 3 -8.21 12.46 11.35
CA ASP A 3 -6.81 12.14 11.05
C ASP A 3 -6.52 12.59 9.62
N TYR A 4 -6.05 13.82 9.46
CA TYR A 4 -5.54 14.28 8.18
C TYR A 4 -4.21 13.55 7.94
N SER A 5 -4.25 12.50 7.13
CA SER A 5 -3.02 11.85 6.66
C SER A 5 -2.21 12.86 5.87
N ILE A 6 -1.21 13.46 6.51
CA ILE A 6 -0.25 14.39 5.90
C ILE A 6 0.46 13.62 4.79
N TYR A 7 0.38 14.14 3.57
CA TYR A 7 1.11 13.60 2.44
C TYR A 7 2.62 13.62 2.77
N THR A 8 3.24 12.44 2.79
CA THR A 8 4.67 12.27 3.06
C THR A 8 5.37 11.90 1.78
N ASP A 9 6.32 12.70 1.32
CA ASP A 9 7.06 12.43 0.09
C ASP A 9 7.79 11.09 0.12
N LEU A 10 7.89 10.47 -1.06
CA LEU A 10 8.71 9.29 -1.26
C LEU A 10 10.20 9.68 -1.21
N ASN A 11 11.04 8.73 -0.79
CA ASN A 11 12.49 8.94 -0.76
C ASN A 11 12.99 9.20 -2.19
N SER A 12 13.51 10.40 -2.45
CA SER A 12 14.02 10.79 -3.78
C SER A 12 15.39 10.19 -4.11
N LYS A 13 16.06 9.55 -3.14
CA LYS A 13 17.39 8.95 -3.32
C LYS A 13 17.36 7.54 -3.88
N SER A 14 16.22 6.85 -3.79
CA SER A 14 16.06 5.48 -4.31
C SER A 14 14.74 5.36 -5.08
N PRO A 15 14.70 4.58 -6.17
CA PRO A 15 13.45 4.30 -6.87
C PRO A 15 12.47 3.65 -5.90
N SER A 16 11.34 4.31 -5.65
CA SER A 16 10.36 3.87 -4.66
C SER A 16 8.93 4.06 -5.16
N ILE A 17 8.04 3.20 -4.68
CA ILE A 17 6.59 3.24 -4.96
C ILE A 17 5.81 3.22 -3.66
N ARG A 18 4.51 3.52 -3.71
CA ARG A 18 3.58 3.21 -2.61
C ARG A 18 2.78 1.96 -2.99
N LEU A 19 2.86 0.93 -2.16
CA LEU A 19 2.08 -0.28 -2.29
C LEU A 19 0.77 -0.12 -1.51
N LEU A 20 -0.36 -0.15 -2.22
CA LEU A 20 -1.69 -0.25 -1.64
C LEU A 20 -2.05 -1.72 -1.46
N THR A 21 -2.27 -2.15 -0.22
CA THR A 21 -2.76 -3.50 0.08
C THR A 21 -4.22 -3.42 0.49
N LEU A 22 -5.07 -4.21 -0.17
CA LEU A 22 -6.47 -4.38 0.16
C LEU A 22 -6.67 -5.80 0.71
N GLN A 23 -7.19 -5.92 1.92
CA GLN A 23 -7.47 -7.20 2.55
C GLN A 23 -8.97 -7.31 2.89
N PRO A 24 -9.63 -8.42 2.53
CA PRO A 24 -10.98 -8.69 3.00
C PRO A 24 -10.97 -8.81 4.53
N SER A 25 -12.07 -8.43 5.18
CA SER A 25 -12.20 -8.69 6.60
C SER A 25 -12.29 -10.19 6.86
N ALA A 26 -11.54 -10.68 7.84
CA ALA A 26 -11.57 -12.08 8.23
C ALA A 26 -12.88 -12.50 8.93
N ASP A 27 -13.69 -11.53 9.38
CA ASP A 27 -14.71 -11.79 10.41
C ASP A 27 -16.16 -11.60 9.89
N GLY A 28 -16.38 -11.65 8.57
CA GLY A 28 -17.69 -11.40 7.96
C GLY A 28 -18.17 -9.94 8.05
N ASN A 29 -17.33 -9.05 8.57
CA ASN A 29 -17.55 -7.61 8.57
C ASN A 29 -17.30 -7.07 7.14
N PRO A 30 -18.22 -6.26 6.55
CA PRO A 30 -18.09 -5.75 5.18
C PRO A 30 -16.95 -4.72 4.98
N THR A 31 -16.15 -4.44 6.02
CA THR A 31 -15.07 -3.44 5.97
C THR A 31 -13.83 -4.01 5.28
N ILE A 32 -13.35 -3.33 4.24
CA ILE A 32 -12.06 -3.64 3.61
C ILE A 32 -10.95 -3.00 4.45
N ARG A 33 -9.92 -3.79 4.81
CA ARG A 33 -8.72 -3.25 5.44
C ARG A 33 -7.78 -2.75 4.35
N CYS A 34 -7.41 -1.48 4.43
CA CYS A 34 -6.50 -0.84 3.48
C CYS A 34 -5.22 -0.43 4.21
N SER A 35 -4.07 -0.72 3.63
CA SER A 35 -2.78 -0.18 4.08
C SER A 35 -1.99 0.39 2.91
N LEU A 36 -1.23 1.45 3.16
CA LEU A 36 -0.37 2.09 2.18
C LEU A 36 1.04 2.16 2.76
N ALA A 37 2.02 1.57 2.08
CA ALA A 37 3.41 1.52 2.53
C ALA A 37 4.38 1.92 1.42
N PRO A 38 5.45 2.69 1.73
CA PRO A 38 6.53 2.93 0.78
C PRO A 38 7.35 1.64 0.59
N VAL A 39 7.72 1.34 -0.65
CA VAL A 39 8.61 0.21 -0.97
C VAL A 39 9.75 0.69 -1.85
N GLU A 40 10.98 0.36 -1.45
CA GLU A 40 12.20 0.60 -2.22
C GLU A 40 12.39 -0.51 -3.26
N LEU A 41 12.55 -0.14 -4.54
CA LEU A 41 12.65 -1.09 -5.65
C LEU A 41 14.07 -1.67 -5.81
N ASP A 42 15.07 -1.06 -5.19
CA ASP A 42 16.47 -1.50 -5.19
C ASP A 42 16.69 -2.80 -4.38
N ARG A 43 15.74 -3.17 -3.52
CA ARG A 43 15.75 -4.44 -2.76
C ARG A 43 15.17 -5.63 -3.53
N ASN A 44 14.91 -5.47 -4.82
CA ASN A 44 14.28 -6.48 -5.67
C ASN A 44 13.00 -7.10 -5.07
N PRO A 45 12.00 -6.27 -4.69
CA PRO A 45 10.74 -6.77 -4.17
C PRO A 45 9.98 -7.56 -5.25
N ALA A 46 9.46 -8.73 -4.88
CA ALA A 46 8.57 -9.50 -5.75
C ALA A 46 7.12 -9.05 -5.53
N PHE A 47 6.46 -8.61 -6.60
CA PHE A 47 5.04 -8.26 -6.59
C PHE A 47 4.31 -9.09 -7.64
N GLU A 48 3.13 -9.59 -7.29
CA GLU A 48 2.22 -10.20 -8.25
C GLU A 48 1.30 -9.12 -8.82
N ALA A 49 1.27 -8.99 -10.14
CA ALA A 49 0.32 -8.12 -10.81
C ALA A 49 -1.04 -8.82 -10.86
N LEU A 50 -2.04 -8.27 -10.16
CA LEU A 50 -3.40 -8.76 -10.19
C LEU A 50 -4.23 -7.90 -11.15
N SER A 51 -4.90 -8.52 -12.13
CA SER A 51 -5.93 -7.89 -12.96
C SER A 51 -7.27 -8.62 -12.76
N TYR A 52 -8.34 -7.87 -12.53
CA TYR A 52 -9.71 -8.42 -12.47
C TYR A 52 -10.45 -8.12 -13.78
N CYS A 53 -11.22 -9.08 -14.29
CA CYS A 53 -12.06 -8.98 -15.48
C CYS A 53 -13.48 -8.54 -15.13
#